data_AF-A0A8T7K7S0-F1
#
_entry.id   AF-A0A8T7K7S0-F1
#
_cell.length_a   1.000
_cell.length_b   1.000
_cell.length_c   1.000
_cell.angle_alpha   90.00
_cell.angle_beta   90.00
_cell.angle_gamma   90.00
#
_symmetry.space_group_name_H-M   'P 1'
#
loop_
_entity.id
_entity.type
_entity.pdbx_description
1 polymer ?
#
loop_
_entity_poly.entity_id
_entity_poly.type
_entity_poly.pdbx_seq_one_letter_code
_entity_poly.pdbx_strand_id
1 'polypeptide(L)'
;MIDLHFYTMTVEMRVLNMVINKIAREELERRLTAQRTGISGVQFGVLHILKHQQQTISELSRMMVLDPSTLVPMVDNLERKGLLRRQKDPHDRRRVPLALTDAGAALVASIPAVDENDPILLSLQALGRDNAKHLIALIHQFIQHLPDGSEIACELAARVRMHVREQLNASPTSDS
;
A
#
# COMPACT_ATOMS: atom_id res chain seq x y z
N MET A 1 -14.82 34.35 3.66
CA MET A 1 -14.96 33.72 4.98
C MET A 1 -15.28 32.26 4.73
N ILE A 2 -14.50 31.32 5.27
CA ILE A 2 -14.78 29.88 5.09
C ILE A 2 -16.03 29.55 5.90
N ASP A 3 -16.98 28.85 5.29
CA ASP A 3 -18.18 28.36 5.96
C ASP A 3 -17.79 27.44 7.13
N LEU A 4 -18.30 27.74 8.33
CA LEU A 4 -17.91 27.05 9.56
C LEU A 4 -18.29 25.56 9.53
N HIS A 5 -19.37 25.19 8.85
CA HIS A 5 -19.78 23.80 8.70
C HIS A 5 -18.79 23.04 7.82
N PHE A 6 -18.40 23.61 6.67
CA PHE A 6 -17.37 23.02 5.82
C PHE A 6 -16.00 22.96 6.49
N TYR A 7 -15.66 23.94 7.33
CA TYR A 7 -14.43 23.92 8.11
C TYR A 7 -14.41 22.75 9.11
N THR A 8 -15.48 22.57 9.89
CA THR A 8 -15.61 21.46 10.84
C THR A 8 -15.53 20.12 10.13
N MET A 9 -16.27 19.93 9.04
CA MET A 9 -16.19 18.70 8.23
C MET A 9 -14.78 18.44 7.69
N THR A 10 -14.05 19.49 7.30
CA THR A 10 -12.67 19.36 6.84
C THR A 10 -11.74 18.88 7.95
N VAL A 11 -11.90 19.39 9.17
CA VAL A 11 -11.13 18.96 10.34
C VAL A 11 -11.47 17.52 10.71
N GLU A 12 -12.76 17.17 10.76
CA GLU A 12 -13.23 15.80 11.02
C GLU A 12 -12.64 14.82 10.00
N MET A 13 -12.72 15.14 8.70
CA MET A 13 -12.16 14.29 7.65
C MET A 13 -10.64 14.07 7.83
N ARG A 14 -9.89 15.10 8.23
CA ARG A 14 -8.45 14.96 8.53
C ARG A 14 -8.18 14.04 9.70
N VAL A 15 -8.95 14.18 10.78
CA VAL A 15 -8.82 13.33 11.97
C VAL A 15 -9.21 11.89 11.65
N LEU A 16 -10.30 11.67 10.91
CA LEU A 16 -10.72 10.35 10.45
C LEU A 16 -9.64 9.69 9.59
N ASN A 17 -9.10 10.41 8.61
CA ASN A 17 -7.98 9.92 7.79
C ASN A 17 -6.76 9.57 8.66
N MET A 18 -6.41 10.39 9.65
CA MET A 18 -5.31 10.10 10.57
C MET A 18 -5.55 8.81 11.37
N VAL A 19 -6.75 8.62 11.91
CA VAL A 19 -7.12 7.43 12.70
C VAL A 19 -7.11 6.17 11.84
N ILE A 20 -7.72 6.22 10.64
CA ILE A 20 -7.73 5.10 9.69
C ILE A 20 -6.31 4.70 9.30
N ASN A 21 -5.45 5.67 8.94
CA ASN A 21 -4.06 5.38 8.58
C ASN A 21 -3.24 4.82 9.76
N LYS A 22 -3.49 5.31 10.98
CA LYS A 22 -2.84 4.79 12.19
C LYS A 22 -3.19 3.31 12.38
N ILE A 23 -4.48 2.98 12.35
CA ILE A 23 -4.98 1.60 12.54
C ILE A 23 -4.42 0.68 11.46
N ALA A 24 -4.48 1.08 10.19
CA ALA A 24 -3.96 0.30 9.07
C ALA A 24 -2.46 -0.01 9.22
N ARG A 25 -1.68 0.98 9.66
CA ARG A 25 -0.24 0.83 9.87
C ARG A 25 0.07 -0.09 11.05
N GLU A 26 -0.60 0.09 12.19
CA GLU A 26 -0.42 -0.77 13.37
C GLU A 26 -0.75 -2.23 13.04
N GLU A 27 -1.79 -2.45 12.23
CA GLU A 27 -2.15 -3.78 11.78
C GLU A 27 -1.10 -4.41 10.86
N LEU A 28 -0.55 -3.66 9.92
CA LEU A 28 0.56 -4.14 9.09
C LEU A 28 1.79 -4.49 9.95
N GLU A 29 2.18 -3.62 10.87
CA GLU A 29 3.31 -3.87 11.77
C GLU A 29 3.09 -5.10 12.66
N ARG A 30 1.85 -5.31 13.12
CA ARG A 30 1.44 -6.52 13.87
C ARG A 30 1.69 -7.78 13.05
N ARG A 31 1.22 -7.81 11.79
CA ARG A 31 1.41 -8.96 10.88
C ARG A 31 2.89 -9.22 10.58
N LEU A 32 3.66 -8.17 10.32
CA LEU A 32 5.11 -8.27 10.08
C LEU A 32 5.85 -8.82 11.31
N THR A 33 5.46 -8.39 12.50
CA THR A 33 6.02 -8.87 13.77
C THR A 33 5.65 -10.32 14.04
N ALA A 34 4.38 -10.70 13.82
CA ALA A 34 3.89 -12.06 14.01
C ALA A 34 4.64 -13.08 13.14
N GLN A 35 4.98 -12.70 11.90
CA GLN A 35 5.79 -13.52 11.00
C GLN A 35 7.31 -13.39 11.21
N ARG A 36 7.75 -12.61 12.21
CA ARG A 36 9.17 -12.40 12.54
C ARG A 36 10.01 -11.95 11.33
N THR A 37 9.43 -11.13 10.45
CA THR A 37 10.10 -10.67 9.22
C THR A 37 11.30 -9.76 9.51
N GLY A 38 11.27 -9.09 10.66
CA GLY A 38 12.32 -8.15 11.09
C GLY A 38 12.44 -6.93 10.18
N ILE A 39 11.40 -6.60 9.41
CA ILE A 39 11.32 -5.38 8.59
C ILE A 39 10.14 -4.52 9.05
N SER A 40 10.24 -3.20 8.86
CA SER A 40 9.17 -2.26 9.17
C SER A 40 8.09 -2.21 8.08
N GLY A 41 6.92 -1.63 8.39
CA GLY A 41 5.84 -1.42 7.43
C GLY A 41 6.26 -0.59 6.22
N VAL A 42 7.13 0.41 6.41
CA VAL A 42 7.66 1.23 5.31
C VAL A 42 8.59 0.42 4.41
N GLN A 43 9.45 -0.41 5.01
CA GLN A 43 10.29 -1.36 4.28
C GLN A 43 9.46 -2.38 3.49
N PHE A 44 8.40 -2.90 4.11
CA PHE A 44 7.46 -3.77 3.42
C PHE A 44 6.77 -3.06 2.25
N GLY A 45 6.40 -1.78 2.41
CA GLY A 45 5.86 -0.95 1.34
C GLY A 45 6.78 -0.86 0.12
N VAL A 46 8.10 -0.72 0.32
CA VAL A 46 9.09 -0.78 -0.78
C VAL A 46 9.01 -2.12 -1.51
N LEU A 47 9.06 -3.24 -0.77
CA LEU A 47 9.04 -4.57 -1.37
C LEU A 47 7.72 -4.83 -2.11
N HIS A 48 6.60 -4.38 -1.54
CA HIS A 48 5.29 -4.51 -2.13
C HIS A 48 5.17 -3.74 -3.45
N ILE A 49 5.72 -2.52 -3.55
CA ILE A 49 5.76 -1.79 -4.82
C ILE A 49 6.60 -2.56 -5.85
N LEU A 50 7.78 -3.04 -5.44
CA LEU A 50 8.71 -3.76 -6.31
C LEU A 50 8.19 -5.13 -6.81
N LYS A 51 7.19 -5.71 -6.12
CA LYS A 51 6.50 -6.92 -6.56
C LYS A 51 5.80 -6.74 -7.90
N HIS A 52 5.25 -5.56 -8.17
CA HIS A 52 4.48 -5.32 -9.39
C HIS A 52 5.31 -4.71 -10.52
N GLN A 53 6.27 -3.85 -10.17
CA GLN A 53 7.10 -3.17 -11.16
C GLN A 53 8.46 -2.84 -10.57
N GLN A 54 9.51 -3.04 -11.37
CA GLN A 54 10.85 -2.59 -11.01
C GLN A 54 10.89 -1.06 -10.97
N GLN A 55 11.47 -0.51 -9.91
CA GLN A 55 11.56 0.93 -9.70
C GLN A 55 12.97 1.32 -9.27
N THR A 56 13.42 2.48 -9.73
CA THR A 56 14.60 3.17 -9.21
C THR A 56 14.28 3.81 -7.85
N ILE A 57 15.33 4.18 -7.10
CA ILE A 57 15.18 4.90 -5.82
C ILE A 57 14.43 6.23 -6.02
N SER A 58 14.69 6.94 -7.13
CA SER A 58 14.00 8.20 -7.42
C SER A 58 12.51 8.01 -7.73
N GLU A 59 12.14 6.92 -8.39
CA GLU A 59 10.72 6.58 -8.63
C GLU A 59 10.03 6.19 -7.32
N LEU A 60 10.65 5.32 -6.52
CA LEU A 60 10.13 4.94 -5.19
C LEU A 60 9.97 6.14 -4.25
N SER A 61 10.94 7.06 -4.24
CA SER A 61 10.88 8.29 -3.45
C SER A 61 9.63 9.11 -3.76
N ARG A 62 9.27 9.25 -5.05
CA ARG A 62 8.03 9.92 -5.47
C ARG A 62 6.78 9.14 -5.07
N MET A 63 6.75 7.83 -5.32
CA MET A 63 5.60 6.98 -5.04
C MET A 63 5.28 6.87 -3.54
N MET A 64 6.32 6.87 -2.70
CA MET A 64 6.19 6.74 -1.26
C MET A 64 6.16 8.08 -0.52
N VAL A 65 6.39 9.18 -1.23
CA VAL A 65 6.52 10.53 -0.65
C VAL A 65 7.59 10.54 0.46
N LEU A 66 8.76 9.96 0.15
CA LEU A 66 9.90 9.85 1.07
C LEU A 66 11.13 10.48 0.45
N ASP A 67 11.89 11.23 1.26
CA ASP A 67 13.18 11.76 0.82
C ASP A 67 14.17 10.63 0.50
N PRO A 68 15.01 10.79 -0.55
CA PRO A 68 16.06 9.83 -0.86
C PRO A 68 17.00 9.53 0.31
N SER A 69 17.24 10.51 1.20
CA SER A 69 18.03 10.34 2.43
C SER A 69 17.44 9.32 3.41
N THR A 70 16.12 9.13 3.38
CA THR A 70 15.41 8.11 4.17
C THR A 70 15.36 6.78 3.42
N LEU A 71 15.15 6.84 2.10
CA LEU A 71 14.93 5.66 1.28
C LEU A 71 16.22 4.87 0.99
N VAL A 72 17.35 5.54 0.78
CA VAL A 72 18.63 4.87 0.46
C VAL A 72 19.06 3.92 1.58
N PRO A 73 19.16 4.34 2.86
CA PRO A 73 19.54 3.44 3.96
C PRO A 73 18.55 2.26 4.13
N MET A 74 17.27 2.51 3.82
CA MET A 74 16.22 1.51 3.87
C MET A 74 16.41 0.44 2.80
N VAL A 75 16.66 0.85 1.56
CA VAL A 75 16.97 -0.04 0.42
C VAL A 75 18.24 -0.83 0.71
N ASP A 76 19.28 -0.20 1.22
CA ASP A 76 20.54 -0.87 1.57
C ASP A 76 20.33 -1.94 2.66
N ASN A 77 19.43 -1.69 3.61
CA ASN A 77 19.06 -2.68 4.62
C ASN A 77 18.33 -3.88 4.01
N LEU A 78 17.36 -3.63 3.12
CA LEU A 78 16.62 -4.67 2.41
C LEU A 78 17.51 -5.50 1.47
N GLU A 79 18.47 -4.87 0.80
CA GLU A 79 19.48 -5.55 -0.03
C GLU A 79 20.39 -6.44 0.84
N ARG A 80 20.85 -5.94 2.00
CA ARG A 80 21.66 -6.72 2.95
C ARG A 80 20.91 -7.91 3.52
N LYS A 81 19.59 -7.78 3.71
CA LYS A 81 18.70 -8.89 4.09
C LYS A 81 18.43 -9.87 2.93
N GLY A 82 18.92 -9.59 1.72
CA GLY A 82 18.74 -10.42 0.55
C GLY A 82 17.32 -10.39 -0.02
N LEU A 83 16.52 -9.36 0.28
CA LEU A 83 15.11 -9.25 -0.14
C LEU A 83 14.93 -8.50 -1.47
N LEU A 84 15.90 -7.67 -1.83
CA LEU A 84 15.93 -6.99 -3.12
C LEU A 84 17.36 -6.93 -3.65
N ARG A 85 17.51 -6.53 -4.90
CA ARG A 85 18.80 -6.29 -5.55
C ARG A 85 18.71 -5.13 -6.52
N ARG A 86 19.80 -4.39 -6.66
CA ARG A 86 20.01 -3.45 -7.77
C ARG A 86 20.30 -4.21 -9.07
N GLN A 87 19.63 -3.83 -10.15
CA GLN A 87 19.87 -4.34 -11.50
C GLN A 87 20.35 -3.22 -12.41
N LYS A 88 21.20 -3.56 -13.39
CA LYS A 88 21.52 -2.63 -14.49
C LYS A 88 20.40 -2.72 -15.51
N ASP A 89 19.86 -1.58 -15.93
CA ASP A 89 18.90 -1.55 -17.02
C ASP A 89 19.65 -1.71 -18.36
N PRO A 90 19.34 -2.75 -19.17
CA PRO A 90 20.01 -2.99 -20.44
C PRO A 90 19.67 -1.94 -21.51
N HIS A 91 18.57 -1.19 -21.35
CA HIS A 91 18.12 -0.18 -22.31
C HIS A 91 18.59 1.23 -21.92
N ASP A 92 18.84 1.47 -20.63
CA ASP A 92 19.40 2.74 -20.15
C ASP A 92 20.38 2.52 -19.00
N ARG A 93 21.69 2.63 -19.29
CA ARG A 93 22.75 2.46 -18.28
C ARG A 93 22.71 3.48 -17.15
N ARG A 94 21.95 4.58 -17.30
CA ARG A 94 21.73 5.58 -16.25
C ARG A 94 20.66 5.15 -15.24
N ARG A 95 19.82 4.16 -15.59
CA ARG A 95 18.81 3.59 -14.70
C ARG A 95 19.39 2.40 -13.93
N VAL A 96 19.18 2.44 -12.62
CA VAL A 96 19.52 1.35 -11.70
C VAL A 96 18.24 0.93 -10.97
N PRO A 97 17.35 0.18 -11.64
CA PRO A 97 16.14 -0.32 -11.01
C PRO A 97 16.46 -1.31 -9.89
N LEU A 98 15.59 -1.34 -8.89
CA LEU A 98 15.53 -2.37 -7.88
C LEU A 98 14.56 -3.45 -8.33
N ALA A 99 14.90 -4.70 -8.02
CA ALA A 99 14.02 -5.85 -8.23
C ALA A 99 14.01 -6.71 -6.98
N LEU A 100 12.89 -7.36 -6.69
CA LEU A 100 12.83 -8.38 -5.65
C LEU A 100 13.77 -9.55 -5.99
N THR A 101 14.33 -10.15 -4.95
CA THR A 101 14.86 -11.51 -5.03
C THR A 101 13.72 -12.52 -4.84
N ASP A 102 13.99 -13.80 -5.06
CA ASP A 102 13.01 -14.86 -4.77
C ASP A 102 12.59 -14.86 -3.29
N ALA A 103 13.55 -14.61 -2.38
CA ALA A 103 13.28 -14.46 -0.96
C ALA A 103 12.40 -13.23 -0.65
N GLY A 104 12.63 -12.10 -1.32
CA GLY A 104 11.79 -10.92 -1.21
C GLY A 104 10.38 -11.15 -1.71
N ALA A 105 10.23 -11.79 -2.87
CA ALA A 105 8.93 -12.15 -3.44
C ALA A 105 8.16 -13.11 -2.51
N ALA A 106 8.83 -14.12 -1.97
CA ALA A 106 8.25 -15.05 -1.01
C ALA A 106 7.79 -14.35 0.28
N LEU A 107 8.60 -13.42 0.82
CA LEU A 107 8.24 -12.64 2.00
C LEU A 107 7.02 -11.74 1.76
N VAL A 108 6.94 -11.06 0.61
CA VAL A 108 5.77 -10.25 0.28
C VAL A 108 4.52 -11.12 0.11
N ALA A 109 4.66 -12.31 -0.47
CA ALA A 109 3.56 -13.24 -0.62
C ALA A 109 3.11 -13.88 0.70
N SER A 110 4.00 -14.03 1.69
CA SER A 110 3.66 -14.62 2.98
C SER A 110 2.82 -13.69 3.85
N ILE A 111 2.92 -12.37 3.65
CA ILE A 111 2.16 -11.38 4.41
C ILE A 111 0.85 -11.07 3.66
N PRO A 112 -0.32 -11.53 4.15
CA PRO A 112 -1.58 -11.25 3.49
C PRO A 112 -1.88 -9.75 3.53
N ALA A 113 -2.42 -9.21 2.43
CA ALA A 113 -2.81 -7.79 2.35
C ALA A 113 -3.94 -7.43 3.33
N VAL A 114 -4.84 -8.37 3.59
CA VAL A 114 -5.92 -8.28 4.59
C VAL A 114 -6.03 -9.67 5.23
N ASP A 115 -6.08 -9.74 6.56
CA ASP A 115 -6.41 -10.99 7.27
C ASP A 115 -7.79 -10.87 7.95
N GLU A 116 -8.28 -11.99 8.49
CA GLU A 116 -9.60 -12.07 9.14
C GLU A 116 -9.74 -11.19 10.40
N ASN A 117 -8.62 -10.76 10.98
CA ASN A 117 -8.55 -9.92 12.17
C ASN A 117 -8.22 -8.46 11.82
N ASP A 118 -8.28 -8.07 10.54
CA ASP A 118 -8.04 -6.70 10.11
C ASP A 118 -9.16 -5.77 10.63
N PRO A 119 -8.84 -4.75 11.45
CA PRO A 119 -9.86 -3.88 12.03
C PRO A 119 -10.71 -3.13 11.01
N ILE A 120 -10.17 -2.82 9.82
CA ILE A 120 -10.92 -2.15 8.75
C ILE A 120 -11.89 -3.14 8.12
N LEU A 121 -11.47 -4.38 7.89
CA LEU A 121 -12.37 -5.44 7.41
C LEU A 121 -13.55 -5.63 8.37
N LEU A 122 -13.25 -5.79 9.66
CA LEU A 122 -14.27 -5.98 10.71
C LEU A 122 -15.21 -4.78 10.81
N SER A 123 -14.69 -3.56 10.69
CA SER A 123 -15.51 -2.34 10.70
C SER A 123 -16.43 -2.25 9.49
N LEU A 124 -15.94 -2.59 8.28
CA LEU A 124 -16.76 -2.62 7.07
C LEU A 124 -17.84 -3.71 7.12
N GLN A 125 -17.54 -4.86 7.74
CA GLN A 125 -18.53 -5.91 7.97
C GLN A 125 -19.61 -5.45 8.96
N ALA A 126 -19.22 -4.81 10.06
CA ALA A 126 -20.14 -4.28 11.06
C ALA A 126 -21.07 -3.19 10.51
N LEU A 127 -20.60 -2.36 9.56
CA LEU A 127 -21.43 -1.38 8.86
C LEU A 127 -22.51 -2.03 7.97
N GLY A 128 -22.30 -3.29 7.55
CA GLY A 128 -23.14 -3.97 6.59
C GLY A 128 -22.75 -3.66 5.15
N ARG A 129 -23.02 -4.62 4.25
CA ARG A 129 -22.55 -4.59 2.86
C ARG A 129 -22.98 -3.34 2.08
N ASP A 130 -24.22 -2.89 2.26
CA ASP A 130 -24.75 -1.75 1.50
C ASP A 130 -24.15 -0.42 1.97
N ASN A 131 -24.04 -0.22 3.28
CA ASN A 131 -23.38 0.97 3.85
C ASN A 131 -21.89 0.99 3.50
N ALA A 132 -21.20 -0.16 3.56
CA ALA A 132 -19.80 -0.26 3.16
C ALA A 132 -19.60 0.12 1.69
N LYS A 133 -20.45 -0.40 0.79
CA LYS A 133 -20.45 0.00 -0.64
C LYS A 133 -20.71 1.50 -0.80
N HIS A 134 -21.68 2.03 -0.08
CA HIS A 134 -22.04 3.44 -0.15
C HIS A 134 -20.90 4.34 0.34
N LEU A 135 -20.27 4.01 1.46
CA LEU A 135 -19.09 4.70 1.98
C LEU A 135 -17.95 4.74 0.96
N ILE A 136 -17.62 3.58 0.37
CA ILE A 136 -16.57 3.51 -0.67
C ILE A 136 -16.94 4.34 -1.89
N ALA A 137 -18.21 4.34 -2.32
CA ALA A 137 -18.67 5.17 -3.42
C ALA A 137 -18.52 6.67 -3.12
N LEU A 138 -18.90 7.12 -1.91
CA LEU A 138 -18.74 8.51 -1.48
C LEU A 138 -17.27 8.92 -1.39
N ILE A 139 -16.39 8.05 -0.90
CA ILE A 139 -14.94 8.32 -0.86
C ILE A 139 -14.38 8.44 -2.29
N HIS A 140 -14.77 7.56 -3.21
CA HIS A 140 -14.37 7.68 -4.62
C HIS A 140 -14.87 8.99 -5.25
N GLN A 141 -16.11 9.38 -4.98
CA GLN A 141 -16.65 10.65 -5.45
C GLN A 141 -15.88 11.84 -4.85
N PHE A 142 -15.57 11.81 -3.55
CA PHE A 142 -14.78 12.84 -2.89
C PHE A 142 -13.38 12.98 -3.52
N ILE A 143 -12.71 11.85 -3.80
CA ILE A 143 -11.38 11.85 -4.44
C ILE A 143 -11.41 12.55 -5.80
N GLN A 144 -12.47 12.39 -6.60
CA GLN A 144 -12.60 13.06 -7.90
C GLN A 144 -12.59 14.59 -7.81
N HIS A 145 -12.93 15.16 -6.65
CA HIS A 145 -12.92 16.61 -6.40
C HIS A 145 -11.59 17.13 -5.85
N LEU A 146 -10.64 16.25 -5.52
CA LEU A 146 -9.30 16.65 -5.09
C LEU A 146 -8.45 17.13 -6.29
N PRO A 147 -7.39 17.91 -6.05
CA PRO A 147 -6.37 18.17 -7.07
C PRO A 147 -5.86 16.84 -7.66
N ASP A 148 -5.79 16.77 -8.98
CA ASP A 148 -5.40 15.56 -9.74
C ASP A 148 -6.28 14.31 -9.44
N GLY A 149 -7.48 14.53 -8.90
CA GLY A 149 -8.37 13.49 -8.39
C GLY A 149 -8.73 12.38 -9.40
N SER A 150 -8.90 12.73 -10.68
CA SER A 150 -9.19 11.76 -11.74
C SER A 150 -8.03 10.80 -12.00
N GLU A 151 -6.79 11.29 -11.96
CA GLU A 151 -5.58 10.48 -12.12
C GLU A 151 -5.40 9.58 -10.89
N ILE A 152 -5.53 10.15 -9.70
CA ILE A 152 -5.49 9.42 -8.42
C ILE A 152 -6.53 8.29 -8.39
N ALA A 153 -7.77 8.56 -8.82
CA ALA A 153 -8.83 7.56 -8.87
C ALA A 153 -8.53 6.42 -9.85
N CYS A 154 -7.94 6.75 -11.01
CA CYS A 154 -7.51 5.75 -12.00
C CYS A 154 -6.41 4.84 -11.43
N GLU A 155 -5.39 5.42 -10.80
CA GLU A 155 -4.32 4.67 -10.15
C GLU A 155 -4.84 3.78 -9.02
N LEU A 156 -5.71 4.32 -8.16
CA LEU A 156 -6.34 3.58 -7.07
C LEU A 156 -7.10 2.37 -7.62
N ALA A 157 -7.92 2.56 -8.64
CA ALA A 157 -8.67 1.47 -9.26
C ALA A 157 -7.74 0.39 -9.84
N ALA A 158 -6.61 0.78 -10.43
CA ALA A 158 -5.60 -0.17 -10.90
C ALA A 158 -5.00 -0.97 -9.74
N ARG A 159 -4.61 -0.30 -8.63
CA ARG A 159 -4.04 -0.94 -7.44
C ARG A 159 -5.01 -1.90 -6.76
N VAL A 160 -6.30 -1.54 -6.67
CA VAL A 160 -7.36 -2.41 -6.12
C VAL A 160 -7.55 -3.64 -7.00
N ARG A 161 -7.64 -3.49 -8.34
CA ARG A 161 -7.77 -4.63 -9.26
C ARG A 161 -6.60 -5.60 -9.13
N MET A 162 -5.38 -5.09 -8.95
CA MET A 162 -4.19 -5.92 -8.72
C MET A 162 -4.33 -6.75 -7.45
N HIS A 163 -4.72 -6.13 -6.32
CA HIS A 163 -4.92 -6.85 -5.06
C HIS A 163 -6.03 -7.91 -5.12
N VAL A 164 -7.17 -7.58 -5.74
CA VAL A 164 -8.31 -8.51 -5.86
C VAL A 164 -7.93 -9.71 -6.74
N ARG A 165 -7.23 -9.49 -7.86
CA ARG A 165 -6.80 -10.56 -8.76
C ARG A 165 -5.80 -11.52 -8.08
N GLU A 166 -4.89 -10.99 -7.26
CA GLU A 166 -3.95 -11.83 -6.52
C GLU A 166 -4.64 -12.72 -5.49
N GLN A 167 -5.65 -12.22 -4.78
CA GLN A 167 -6.43 -13.01 -3.82
C GLN A 167 -7.28 -14.10 -4.48
N LEU A 168 -7.88 -13.80 -5.64
CA LEU A 168 -8.64 -14.79 -6.42
C LEU A 168 -7.75 -15.92 -6.96
N ASN A 169 -6.52 -15.58 -7.39
CA ASN A 169 -5.56 -16.58 -7.87
C ASN A 169 -4.87 -17.37 -6.74
N ALA A 170 -4.88 -16.85 -5.52
CA ALA A 170 -4.31 -17.50 -4.33
C ALA A 170 -5.31 -18.41 -3.60
N SER A 171 -6.60 -18.32 -3.92
CA SER A 171 -7.62 -19.25 -3.42
C SER A 171 -7.53 -20.56 -4.21
N PRO A 172 -7.19 -21.70 -3.60
CA PRO A 172 -7.31 -22.97 -4.30
C PRO A 172 -8.79 -23.12 -4.66
N THR A 173 -9.07 -23.46 -5.90
CA THR A 173 -10.37 -23.97 -6.34
C THR A 173 -10.87 -24.96 -5.30
N SER A 174 -11.85 -24.55 -4.49
CA SER A 174 -12.65 -25.48 -3.70
C SER A 174 -13.56 -26.21 -4.68
N ASP A 175 -12.95 -27.12 -5.44
CA ASP A 175 -13.67 -28.23 -6.08
C ASP A 175 -13.81 -29.32 -5.03
N SER A 176 -15.02 -29.45 -4.51
CA SER A 176 -15.56 -30.62 -3.84
C SER A 176 -17.06 -30.65 -4.09
#